data_AF-A0A8S0SKZ1-F1
#
_entry.id   AF-A0A8S0SKZ1-F1
#
_cell.length_a   1.000
_cell.length_b   1.000
_cell.length_c   1.000
_cell.angle_alpha   90.00
_cell.angle_beta   90.00
_cell.angle_gamma   90.00
#
_symmetry.space_group_name_H-M   'P 1'
#
loop_
_entity.id
_entity.type
_entity.pdbx_description
1 polymer ?
#
loop_
_entity_poly.entity_id
_entity_poly.type
_entity_poly.pdbx_seq_one_letter_code
_entity_poly.pdbx_strand_id
1 'polypeptide(L)'
;MVSHYQVIAQSISVPRFSLSLVSLHHSHSLISNRPTPPHPPAPTPAQMLIRRSLLNQTHLHHHLRRISTAALLEEPTPTFDPTQQLTYLDNLPRPDPKYDEIIHAIPRSISGKNISSKERKAGRVPSIVFEQEDGQYGGNKRLISVQTNQIKKLVNHMGQSFFLSRLFNLEVRPEFQSDELIEKVRVLPRKLHLHAGTDAVLNITFIRAPSSALLKIDVPLVFRGDDISPGLKKGSYLNIIKRTVKFLCPPDVIPPYIDVDLSELDVGQKIVMGDLKVHPALKLLKPTDEPVCKIAGARVSEQRKSK
;
A
#
# COMPACT_ATOMS: atom_id res chain seq x y z
N MET A 1 -61.49 -5.36 -44.12
CA MET A 1 -62.04 -4.00 -44.22
C MET A 1 -61.08 -3.07 -43.51
N VAL A 2 -60.40 -2.25 -44.29
CA VAL A 2 -59.32 -1.34 -43.89
C VAL A 2 -59.94 -0.11 -43.27
N SER A 3 -59.51 0.30 -42.07
CA SER A 3 -59.91 1.60 -41.50
C SER A 3 -58.69 2.36 -41.03
N HIS A 4 -58.47 3.47 -41.72
CA HIS A 4 -57.55 4.55 -41.43
C HIS A 4 -57.63 5.03 -39.98
N TYR A 5 -56.47 5.28 -39.36
CA TYR A 5 -56.35 6.32 -38.34
C TYR A 5 -55.10 7.16 -38.59
N GLN A 6 -55.33 8.46 -38.41
CA GLN A 6 -54.64 9.57 -39.02
C GLN A 6 -53.58 10.15 -38.09
N VAL A 7 -52.45 10.52 -38.69
CA VAL A 7 -51.31 11.20 -38.07
C VAL A 7 -51.71 12.58 -37.57
N ILE A 8 -51.38 12.91 -36.32
CA ILE A 8 -51.36 14.29 -35.81
C ILE A 8 -49.95 14.54 -35.25
N ALA A 9 -49.13 15.23 -36.04
CA ALA A 9 -47.84 15.76 -35.63
C ALA A 9 -48.07 17.15 -34.99
N GLN A 10 -47.76 17.29 -33.69
CA GLN A 10 -47.71 18.58 -33.02
C GLN A 10 -46.28 19.12 -33.02
N SER A 11 -46.11 20.22 -33.75
CA SER A 11 -44.93 21.07 -33.83
C SER A 11 -44.70 21.80 -32.51
N ILE A 12 -43.58 21.51 -31.83
CA ILE A 12 -43.13 22.32 -30.68
C ILE A 12 -42.03 23.28 -31.16
N SER A 13 -42.38 24.56 -31.06
CA SER A 13 -41.59 25.74 -31.36
C SER A 13 -40.41 25.89 -30.39
N VAL A 14 -39.20 26.08 -30.95
CA VAL A 14 -37.97 26.38 -30.21
C VAL A 14 -37.74 27.90 -30.25
N PRO A 15 -37.57 28.61 -29.12
CA PRO A 15 -37.27 30.03 -29.15
C PRO A 15 -35.79 30.31 -29.48
N ARG A 16 -35.58 31.10 -30.53
CA ARG A 16 -34.32 31.75 -30.91
C ARG A 16 -33.94 32.79 -29.85
N PHE A 17 -32.79 32.61 -29.19
CA PHE A 17 -32.16 33.68 -28.42
C PHE A 17 -31.17 34.45 -29.31
N SER A 18 -31.46 35.75 -29.43
CA SER A 18 -30.72 36.74 -30.21
C SER A 18 -29.40 37.14 -29.53
N LEU A 19 -28.31 37.06 -30.28
CA LEU A 19 -27.02 37.68 -29.97
C LEU A 19 -27.14 39.21 -30.12
N SER A 20 -27.00 39.95 -29.02
CA SER A 20 -26.83 41.40 -29.04
C SER A 20 -25.36 41.75 -28.80
N LEU A 21 -24.72 42.26 -29.85
CA LEU A 21 -23.45 42.97 -29.85
C LEU A 21 -23.54 44.23 -28.97
N VAL A 22 -22.60 44.45 -28.04
CA VAL A 22 -22.34 45.77 -27.45
C VAL A 22 -20.84 46.04 -27.50
N SER A 23 -20.48 47.13 -28.18
CA SER A 23 -19.13 47.64 -28.37
C SER A 23 -18.61 48.42 -27.16
N LEU A 24 -17.31 48.22 -26.92
CA LEU A 24 -16.27 49.16 -26.47
C LEU A 24 -16.63 50.37 -25.59
N HIS A 25 -15.99 50.43 -24.42
CA HIS A 25 -15.37 51.67 -23.93
C HIS A 25 -13.99 51.38 -23.31
N HIS A 26 -13.02 52.19 -23.74
CA HIS A 26 -11.64 52.29 -23.25
C HIS A 26 -11.57 52.74 -21.78
N SER A 27 -10.65 52.16 -21.01
CA SER A 27 -10.01 52.86 -19.88
C SER A 27 -8.60 52.33 -19.62
N HIS A 28 -7.65 53.26 -19.66
CA HIS A 28 -6.21 53.13 -19.47
C HIS A 28 -5.77 52.68 -18.06
N SER A 29 -4.46 52.37 -17.97
CA SER A 29 -3.58 52.43 -16.77
C SER A 29 -3.54 51.12 -15.95
N LEU A 30 -2.41 50.54 -15.50
CA LEU A 30 -0.99 50.90 -15.46
C LEU A 30 -0.16 49.59 -15.45
N ILE A 31 0.94 49.60 -16.20
CA ILE A 31 1.95 48.53 -16.27
C ILE A 31 2.89 48.67 -15.08
N SER A 32 2.98 47.65 -14.22
CA SER A 32 4.03 47.55 -13.19
C SER A 32 5.09 46.54 -13.67
N ASN A 33 6.21 47.06 -14.18
CA ASN A 33 7.39 46.28 -14.53
C ASN A 33 8.16 45.92 -13.25
N ARG A 34 8.31 44.62 -12.95
CA ARG A 34 9.34 44.12 -12.04
C ARG A 34 10.44 43.42 -12.85
N PRO A 35 11.72 43.76 -12.64
CA PRO A 35 12.82 43.12 -13.35
C PRO A 35 13.13 41.74 -12.75
N THR A 36 13.33 40.75 -13.62
CA THR A 36 13.83 39.41 -13.30
C THR A 36 15.36 39.44 -13.10
N PRO A 37 15.92 38.72 -12.11
CA PRO A 37 17.36 38.67 -11.89
C PRO A 37 18.08 37.75 -12.92
N PRO A 38 19.34 38.02 -13.27
CA PRO A 38 20.09 37.23 -14.25
C PRO A 38 20.66 35.94 -13.65
N HIS A 39 20.66 34.87 -14.47
CA HIS A 39 21.31 33.58 -14.22
C HIS A 39 22.85 33.69 -14.23
N PRO A 40 23.59 32.92 -13.39
CA PRO A 40 25.04 32.85 -13.47
C PRO A 40 25.53 31.84 -14.55
N PRO A 41 26.70 32.07 -15.18
CA PRO A 41 27.26 31.16 -16.19
C PRO A 41 28.04 29.98 -15.59
N ALA A 42 28.09 28.88 -16.35
CA ALA A 42 28.75 27.62 -16.01
C ALA A 42 30.29 27.69 -16.08
N PRO A 43 31.04 26.89 -15.27
CA PRO A 43 32.50 26.83 -15.36
C PRO A 43 33.00 25.81 -16.39
N THR A 44 34.02 26.21 -17.15
CA THR A 44 34.81 25.40 -18.08
C THR A 44 35.86 24.53 -17.35
N PRO A 45 36.25 23.36 -17.88
CA PRO A 45 37.22 22.49 -17.24
C PRO A 45 38.64 22.84 -17.72
N ALA A 46 39.52 23.19 -16.79
CA ALA A 46 40.94 23.30 -17.07
C ALA A 46 41.75 22.60 -15.98
N GLN A 47 42.77 21.87 -16.43
CA GLN A 47 43.98 21.40 -15.74
C GLN A 47 44.04 19.90 -15.40
N MET A 48 44.36 19.17 -16.46
CA MET A 48 45.20 17.99 -16.48
C MET A 48 46.67 18.43 -16.36
N LEU A 49 47.44 17.91 -15.40
CA LEU A 49 48.93 17.83 -15.36
C LEU A 49 49.31 16.98 -14.11
N ILE A 50 49.48 15.66 -14.24
CA ILE A 50 50.76 14.95 -14.42
C ILE A 50 51.89 15.46 -13.51
N ARG A 51 52.30 14.64 -12.53
CA ARG A 51 53.73 14.43 -12.25
C ARG A 51 54.01 13.00 -11.77
N ARG A 52 54.96 12.40 -12.48
CA ARG A 52 55.56 11.08 -12.32
C ARG A 52 56.52 11.04 -11.12
N SER A 53 56.71 9.88 -10.52
CA SER A 53 58.02 9.47 -9.99
C SER A 53 58.29 7.99 -10.25
N LEU A 54 59.55 7.73 -10.58
CA LEU A 54 60.15 6.53 -11.16
C LEU A 54 60.49 5.44 -10.13
N LEU A 55 61.05 4.34 -10.69
CA LEU A 55 61.86 3.26 -10.09
C LEU A 55 61.03 1.98 -9.87
N ASN A 56 61.44 0.77 -10.23
CA ASN A 56 62.71 0.25 -10.75
C ASN A 56 62.44 -1.11 -11.42
N GLN A 57 63.23 -1.46 -12.45
CA GLN A 57 63.26 -2.79 -13.07
C GLN A 57 63.88 -3.81 -12.10
N THR A 58 63.28 -5.00 -11.97
CA THR A 58 64.03 -6.24 -11.67
C THR A 58 63.37 -7.47 -12.29
N HIS A 59 64.16 -8.16 -13.11
CA HIS A 59 64.30 -9.61 -13.31
C HIS A 59 63.08 -10.53 -13.48
N LEU A 60 62.91 -10.96 -14.74
CA LEU A 60 62.25 -12.20 -15.14
C LEU A 60 62.97 -13.43 -14.56
N HIS A 61 62.30 -14.16 -13.69
CA HIS A 61 62.59 -15.57 -13.43
C HIS A 61 61.35 -16.41 -13.75
N HIS A 62 61.44 -17.19 -14.83
CA HIS A 62 60.49 -18.24 -15.16
C HIS A 62 60.53 -19.32 -14.07
N HIS A 63 59.45 -19.42 -13.29
CA HIS A 63 59.11 -20.63 -12.55
C HIS A 63 57.66 -21.01 -12.82
N LEU A 64 57.49 -22.06 -13.61
CA LEU A 64 56.27 -22.83 -13.78
C LEU A 64 55.74 -23.26 -12.41
N ARG A 65 54.68 -22.61 -11.93
CA ARG A 65 53.82 -23.12 -10.86
C ARG A 65 52.50 -23.57 -11.44
N ARG A 66 52.24 -24.87 -11.26
CA ARG A 66 50.99 -25.57 -11.51
C ARG A 66 49.83 -24.75 -10.94
N ILE A 67 48.87 -24.39 -11.79
CA ILE A 67 47.59 -23.85 -11.37
C ILE A 67 46.79 -25.03 -10.82
N SER A 68 46.67 -25.11 -9.50
CA SER A 68 45.71 -25.98 -8.84
C SER A 68 44.31 -25.46 -9.17
N THR A 69 43.51 -26.26 -9.87
CA THR A 69 42.07 -26.05 -10.03
C THR A 69 41.39 -26.34 -8.69
N ALA A 70 41.33 -25.34 -7.81
CA ALA A 70 40.43 -25.35 -6.68
C ALA A 70 39.03 -25.01 -7.21
N ALA A 71 38.18 -26.03 -7.29
CA ALA A 71 36.76 -25.89 -7.58
C ALA A 71 36.13 -24.95 -6.55
N LEU A 72 35.70 -23.76 -6.99
CA LEU A 72 34.68 -23.01 -6.27
C LEU A 72 33.41 -23.84 -6.33
N LEU A 73 33.02 -24.42 -5.19
CA LEU A 73 31.64 -24.79 -4.95
C LEU A 73 30.87 -23.47 -4.83
N GLU A 74 30.30 -23.06 -5.95
CA GLU A 74 29.34 -21.97 -6.02
C GLU A 74 28.07 -22.47 -5.31
N GLU A 75 27.84 -21.99 -4.09
CA GLU A 75 26.57 -22.16 -3.39
C GLU A 75 25.44 -21.77 -4.36
N PRO A 76 24.43 -22.63 -4.59
CA PRO A 76 23.46 -22.40 -5.62
C PRO A 76 22.70 -21.11 -5.31
N THR A 77 22.99 -20.08 -6.09
CA THR A 77 22.14 -18.89 -6.15
C THR A 77 20.75 -19.34 -6.55
N PRO A 78 19.69 -18.99 -5.79
CA PRO A 78 18.35 -19.43 -6.12
C PRO A 78 17.99 -18.85 -7.49
N THR A 79 17.94 -19.74 -8.47
CA THR A 79 17.59 -19.46 -9.85
C THR A 79 16.14 -18.98 -9.82
N PHE A 80 15.95 -17.67 -9.98
CA PHE A 80 14.62 -17.08 -10.05
C PHE A 80 14.06 -17.39 -11.44
N ASP A 81 13.43 -18.56 -11.59
CA ASP A 81 12.72 -18.94 -12.80
C ASP A 81 11.54 -17.99 -13.01
N PRO A 82 11.47 -17.22 -14.12
CA PRO A 82 10.41 -16.24 -14.35
C PRO A 82 9.05 -16.87 -14.67
N THR A 83 8.95 -18.20 -14.66
CA THR A 83 7.74 -18.97 -14.98
C THR A 83 7.08 -19.61 -13.75
N GLN A 84 7.67 -19.50 -12.55
CA GLN A 84 6.98 -19.89 -11.33
C GLN A 84 5.87 -18.87 -11.08
N GLN A 85 4.63 -19.27 -11.38
CA GLN A 85 3.47 -18.54 -10.91
C GLN A 85 3.63 -18.34 -9.41
N LEU A 86 3.66 -17.08 -8.99
CA LEU A 86 3.71 -16.65 -7.60
C LEU A 86 2.42 -17.11 -6.92
N THR A 87 2.35 -18.39 -6.56
CA THR A 87 1.20 -19.04 -5.94
C THR A 87 1.40 -19.14 -4.43
N TYR A 88 0.31 -19.04 -3.67
CA TYR A 88 0.35 -19.24 -2.23
C TYR A 88 0.90 -20.64 -1.90
N LEU A 89 1.89 -20.72 -1.03
CA LEU A 89 2.37 -21.99 -0.49
C LEU A 89 1.26 -22.65 0.36
N ASP A 90 1.12 -23.97 0.26
CA ASP A 90 0.04 -24.72 0.91
C ASP A 90 0.01 -24.58 2.45
N ASN A 91 1.17 -24.35 3.06
CA ASN A 91 1.33 -24.20 4.51
C ASN A 91 1.12 -22.76 5.02
N LEU A 92 0.87 -21.79 4.13
CA LEU A 92 0.63 -20.40 4.50
C LEU A 92 -0.87 -20.08 4.48
N PRO A 93 -1.32 -19.16 5.35
CA PRO A 93 -2.71 -18.78 5.39
C PRO A 93 -3.13 -18.12 4.07
N ARG A 94 -4.29 -18.52 3.56
CA ARG A 94 -4.89 -17.97 2.33
C ARG A 94 -6.00 -16.98 2.68
N PRO A 95 -6.20 -15.91 1.88
CA PRO A 95 -7.31 -15.00 2.11
C PRO A 95 -8.64 -15.75 2.02
N ASP A 96 -9.50 -15.63 3.04
CA ASP A 96 -10.80 -16.30 3.05
C ASP A 96 -11.65 -15.89 1.84
N PRO A 97 -12.27 -16.82 1.10
CA PRO A 97 -13.11 -16.50 -0.05
C PRO A 97 -14.40 -15.79 0.34
N LYS A 98 -14.86 -15.98 1.59
CA LYS A 98 -16.08 -15.35 2.15
C LYS A 98 -16.07 -13.82 2.06
N TYR A 99 -14.89 -13.22 2.16
CA TYR A 99 -14.72 -11.76 2.14
C TYR A 99 -14.08 -11.25 0.84
N ASP A 100 -14.09 -12.07 -0.21
CA ASP A 100 -13.72 -11.65 -1.56
C ASP A 100 -14.87 -10.87 -2.19
N GLU A 101 -15.17 -9.71 -1.59
CA GLU A 101 -16.26 -8.84 -2.02
C GLU A 101 -15.74 -7.74 -2.94
N ILE A 102 -16.49 -7.44 -4.00
CA ILE A 102 -16.20 -6.33 -4.91
C ILE A 102 -16.65 -5.02 -4.25
N ILE A 103 -15.74 -4.04 -4.16
CA ILE A 103 -16.03 -2.72 -3.62
C ILE A 103 -16.58 -1.84 -4.74
N HIS A 104 -17.81 -1.34 -4.55
CA HIS A 104 -18.43 -0.41 -5.50
C HIS A 104 -18.02 1.02 -5.19
N ALA A 105 -17.70 1.78 -6.24
CA ALA A 105 -17.24 3.15 -6.14
C ALA A 105 -17.90 4.05 -7.20
N ILE A 106 -18.09 5.33 -6.86
CA ILE A 106 -18.54 6.40 -7.76
C ILE A 106 -17.39 7.39 -7.94
N PRO A 107 -17.09 7.85 -9.17
CA PRO A 107 -16.07 8.86 -9.39
C PRO A 107 -16.49 10.21 -8.78
N ARG A 108 -15.52 10.95 -8.24
CA ARG A 108 -15.72 12.31 -7.75
C ARG A 108 -14.90 13.29 -8.56
N SER A 109 -15.48 14.46 -8.85
CA SER A 109 -14.79 15.57 -9.52
C SER A 109 -13.99 16.44 -8.55
N ILE A 110 -14.51 16.68 -7.34
CA ILE A 110 -13.96 17.67 -6.41
C ILE A 110 -13.58 17.03 -5.06
N SER A 111 -12.50 17.53 -4.44
CA SER A 111 -12.07 17.21 -3.08
C SER A 111 -12.25 18.41 -2.15
N GLY A 112 -12.34 18.18 -0.84
CA GLY A 112 -12.41 19.24 0.16
C GLY A 112 -13.22 18.87 1.40
N LYS A 113 -13.12 19.68 2.45
CA LYS A 113 -13.79 19.46 3.75
C LYS A 113 -15.31 19.40 3.61
N ASN A 114 -15.90 20.38 2.94
CA ASN A 114 -17.35 20.49 2.78
C ASN A 114 -17.92 19.36 1.91
N ILE A 115 -17.24 19.04 0.81
CA ILE A 115 -17.62 17.93 -0.08
C ILE A 115 -17.57 16.61 0.68
N SER A 116 -16.47 16.35 1.41
CA SER A 116 -16.32 15.14 2.22
C SER A 116 -17.40 15.02 3.30
N SER A 117 -17.82 16.13 3.91
CA SER A 117 -18.92 16.14 4.87
C SER A 117 -20.26 15.78 4.21
N LYS A 118 -20.56 16.35 3.03
CA LYS A 118 -21.77 16.03 2.26
C LYS A 118 -21.82 14.55 1.86
N GLU A 119 -20.69 13.99 1.39
CA GLU A 119 -20.59 12.57 1.04
C GLU A 119 -20.90 11.66 2.23
N ARG A 120 -20.34 11.95 3.41
CA ARG A 120 -20.61 11.18 4.63
C ARG A 120 -22.07 11.27 5.07
N LYS A 121 -22.69 12.45 4.95
CA LYS A 121 -24.13 12.62 5.21
C LYS A 121 -24.99 11.81 4.24
N ALA A 122 -24.54 11.64 2.99
CA ALA A 122 -25.18 10.81 1.99
C ALA A 122 -24.88 9.30 2.14
N GLY A 123 -24.23 8.87 3.23
CA GLY A 123 -23.90 7.45 3.45
C GLY A 123 -22.73 6.93 2.60
N ARG A 124 -21.87 7.83 2.11
CA ARG A 124 -20.69 7.50 1.31
C ARG A 124 -19.40 7.89 2.02
N VAL A 125 -18.35 7.10 1.83
CA VAL A 125 -17.01 7.42 2.31
C VAL A 125 -16.20 8.05 1.17
N PRO A 126 -15.73 9.29 1.31
CA PRO A 126 -14.83 9.88 0.34
C PRO A 126 -13.48 9.16 0.39
N SER A 127 -13.08 8.62 -0.76
CA SER A 127 -11.86 7.81 -0.91
C SER A 127 -10.99 8.31 -2.06
N ILE A 128 -9.75 7.84 -2.11
CA ILE A 128 -8.78 8.18 -3.15
C ILE A 128 -8.13 6.89 -3.62
N VAL A 129 -7.96 6.73 -4.92
CA VAL A 129 -7.11 5.69 -5.51
C VAL A 129 -5.87 6.36 -6.06
N PHE A 130 -4.71 5.95 -5.56
CA PHE A 130 -3.43 6.34 -6.13
C PHE A 130 -3.08 5.36 -7.26
N GLU A 131 -2.91 5.90 -8.45
CA GLU A 131 -2.25 5.20 -9.54
C GLU A 131 -0.75 5.12 -9.21
N GLN A 132 -0.16 3.96 -9.42
CA GLN A 132 1.21 3.69 -9.03
C GLN A 132 2.06 3.50 -10.28
N GLU A 133 3.20 4.20 -10.35
CA GLU A 133 4.35 3.77 -11.16
C GLU A 133 5.40 3.12 -10.23
N ASP A 134 5.85 3.79 -9.15
CA ASP A 134 7.00 3.33 -8.32
C ASP A 134 6.80 3.24 -6.79
N GLY A 135 5.56 3.06 -6.32
CA GLY A 135 5.30 2.60 -4.93
C GLY A 135 5.68 3.52 -3.78
N GLN A 136 6.06 4.78 -4.05
CA GLN A 136 6.41 5.74 -3.00
C GLN A 136 5.92 7.18 -3.23
N TYR A 137 5.82 7.66 -4.48
CA TYR A 137 5.51 9.07 -4.73
C TYR A 137 4.56 9.26 -5.93
N GLY A 138 3.48 10.02 -5.69
CA GLY A 138 3.01 11.03 -6.64
C GLY A 138 2.48 10.59 -8.01
N GLY A 139 1.78 9.46 -8.13
CA GLY A 139 0.99 9.18 -9.33
C GLY A 139 -0.31 9.99 -9.39
N ASN A 140 -1.03 9.86 -10.51
CA ASN A 140 -2.36 10.42 -10.67
C ASN A 140 -3.27 9.94 -9.54
N LYS A 141 -3.92 10.89 -8.86
CA LYS A 141 -4.89 10.60 -7.80
C LYS A 141 -6.29 10.63 -8.40
N ARG A 142 -7.00 9.51 -8.31
CA ARG A 142 -8.41 9.45 -8.66
C ARG A 142 -9.26 9.60 -7.42
N LEU A 143 -10.15 10.59 -7.45
CA LEU A 143 -11.10 10.78 -6.36
C LEU A 143 -12.31 9.88 -6.60
N ILE A 144 -12.66 9.10 -5.59
CA ILE A 144 -13.81 8.20 -5.63
C ILE A 144 -14.61 8.30 -4.33
N SER A 145 -15.82 7.77 -4.33
CA SER A 145 -16.65 7.58 -3.15
C SER A 145 -17.12 6.14 -3.09
N VAL A 146 -16.98 5.50 -1.94
CA VAL A 146 -17.42 4.12 -1.71
C VAL A 146 -18.59 4.09 -0.74
N GLN A 147 -19.35 3.00 -0.70
CA GLN A 147 -20.49 2.87 0.20
C GLN A 147 -20.03 2.67 1.66
N THR A 148 -20.56 3.46 2.60
CA THR A 148 -20.17 3.37 4.01
C THR A 148 -20.54 2.02 4.63
N ASN A 149 -21.73 1.50 4.33
CA ASN A 149 -22.22 0.25 4.92
C ASN A 149 -21.37 -0.95 4.51
N GLN A 150 -20.96 -1.00 3.23
CA GLN A 150 -20.10 -2.05 2.71
C GLN A 150 -18.75 -2.07 3.42
N ILE A 151 -18.06 -0.93 3.48
CA ILE A 151 -16.75 -0.85 4.14
C ILE A 151 -16.87 -1.12 5.63
N LYS A 152 -17.88 -0.56 6.30
CA LYS A 152 -18.10 -0.77 7.73
C LYS A 152 -18.29 -2.26 8.03
N LYS A 153 -19.06 -2.97 7.21
CA LYS A 153 -19.26 -4.42 7.32
C LYS A 153 -17.92 -5.16 7.18
N LEU A 154 -17.14 -4.87 6.13
CA LEU A 154 -15.83 -5.49 5.94
C LEU A 154 -14.91 -5.23 7.15
N VAL A 155 -14.68 -3.96 7.51
CA VAL A 155 -13.79 -3.59 8.62
C VAL A 155 -14.23 -4.22 9.95
N ASN A 156 -15.53 -4.30 10.24
CA ASN A 156 -16.02 -4.89 11.48
C ASN A 156 -15.85 -6.42 11.53
N HIS A 157 -15.99 -7.12 10.41
CA HIS A 157 -15.88 -8.58 10.38
C HIS A 157 -14.44 -9.09 10.39
N MET A 158 -13.54 -8.44 9.65
CA MET A 158 -12.14 -8.87 9.54
C MET A 158 -11.18 -8.07 10.43
N GLY A 159 -11.56 -6.86 10.86
CA GLY A 159 -10.69 -5.96 11.61
C GLY A 159 -9.81 -5.09 10.71
N GLN A 160 -9.30 -3.99 11.29
CA GLN A 160 -8.61 -2.94 10.53
C GLN A 160 -7.31 -3.43 9.87
N SER A 161 -6.46 -4.16 10.60
CA SER A 161 -5.16 -4.59 10.07
C SER A 161 -5.32 -5.62 8.94
N PHE A 162 -6.28 -6.53 9.06
CA PHE A 162 -6.60 -7.52 8.03
C PHE A 162 -7.25 -6.88 6.79
N PHE A 163 -8.07 -5.85 6.98
CA PHE A 163 -8.61 -5.06 5.87
C PHE A 163 -7.50 -4.35 5.08
N LEU A 164 -6.46 -3.83 5.75
CA LEU A 164 -5.34 -3.15 5.10
C LEU A 164 -4.33 -4.09 4.43
N SER A 165 -4.27 -5.36 4.85
CA SER A 165 -3.40 -6.37 4.22
C SER A 165 -4.07 -7.12 3.07
N ARG A 166 -5.35 -6.89 2.79
CA ARG A 166 -6.10 -7.65 1.77
C ARG A 166 -6.31 -6.87 0.48
N LEU A 167 -6.18 -7.57 -0.66
CA LEU A 167 -6.54 -7.04 -1.97
C LEU A 167 -8.04 -7.09 -2.21
N PHE A 168 -8.55 -6.07 -2.87
CA PHE A 168 -9.95 -5.97 -3.29
C PHE A 168 -10.06 -5.58 -4.76
N ASN A 169 -11.14 -6.01 -5.39
CA ASN A 169 -11.55 -5.52 -6.70
C ASN A 169 -12.44 -4.30 -6.50
N LEU A 170 -12.06 -3.17 -7.09
CA LEU A 170 -12.82 -1.93 -7.09
C LEU A 170 -13.51 -1.76 -8.44
N GLU A 171 -14.82 -1.59 -8.42
CA GLU A 171 -15.62 -1.27 -9.62
C GLU A 171 -16.12 0.17 -9.54
N VAL A 172 -15.68 0.99 -10.49
CA VAL A 172 -16.09 2.38 -10.62
C VAL A 172 -17.29 2.45 -11.56
N ARG A 173 -18.40 2.99 -11.08
CA ARG A 173 -19.67 3.16 -11.80
C ARG A 173 -20.14 4.61 -11.71
N PRO A 174 -20.96 5.11 -12.66
CA PRO A 174 -21.48 6.47 -12.55
C PRO A 174 -22.41 6.63 -11.32
N GLU A 175 -23.18 5.59 -11.00
CA GLU A 175 -23.99 5.50 -9.79
C GLU A 175 -23.94 4.07 -9.21
N PHE A 176 -24.31 3.89 -7.93
CA PHE A 176 -24.24 2.57 -7.30
C PHE A 176 -25.27 1.56 -7.82
N GLN A 177 -26.39 2.04 -8.37
CA GLN A 177 -27.47 1.20 -8.89
C GLN A 177 -27.38 0.98 -10.40
N SER A 178 -26.42 1.60 -11.09
CA SER A 178 -26.25 1.41 -12.53
C SER A 178 -25.50 0.11 -12.84
N ASP A 179 -25.87 -0.51 -13.95
CA ASP A 179 -25.15 -1.67 -14.51
C ASP A 179 -23.95 -1.26 -15.37
N GLU A 180 -23.82 0.03 -15.68
CA GLU A 180 -22.70 0.56 -16.44
C GLU A 180 -21.41 0.56 -15.60
N LEU A 181 -20.36 -0.08 -16.14
CA LEU A 181 -19.04 -0.16 -15.55
C LEU A 181 -18.09 0.80 -16.28
N ILE A 182 -17.55 1.77 -15.54
CA ILE A 182 -16.53 2.70 -16.07
C ILE A 182 -15.16 2.02 -16.06
N GLU A 183 -14.78 1.44 -14.92
CA GLU A 183 -13.48 0.80 -14.77
C GLU A 183 -13.50 -0.24 -13.65
N LYS A 184 -12.73 -1.32 -13.84
CA LYS A 184 -12.43 -2.32 -12.81
C LYS A 184 -10.94 -2.31 -12.49
N VAL A 185 -10.61 -2.14 -11.21
CA VAL A 185 -9.22 -1.97 -10.76
C VAL A 185 -8.95 -2.86 -9.55
N ARG A 186 -7.83 -3.59 -9.55
CA ARG A 186 -7.30 -4.24 -8.34
C ARG A 186 -6.66 -3.20 -7.44
N VAL A 187 -7.10 -3.14 -6.19
CA VAL A 187 -6.63 -2.14 -5.22
C VAL A 187 -6.27 -2.76 -3.88
N LEU A 188 -5.29 -2.15 -3.23
CA LEU A 188 -4.92 -2.42 -1.85
C LEU A 188 -5.32 -1.22 -0.97
N PRO A 189 -6.09 -1.41 0.11
CA PRO A 189 -6.33 -0.38 1.10
C PRO A 189 -5.02 -0.04 1.84
N ARG A 190 -4.51 1.17 1.65
CA ARG A 190 -3.27 1.63 2.28
C ARG A 190 -3.49 2.18 3.69
N LYS A 191 -4.56 2.94 3.86
CA LYS A 191 -4.85 3.62 5.12
C LYS A 191 -6.36 3.76 5.30
N LEU A 192 -6.79 3.50 6.52
CA LEU A 192 -8.15 3.68 6.98
C LEU A 192 -8.16 4.77 8.05
N HIS A 193 -9.00 5.79 7.88
CA HIS A 193 -9.23 6.80 8.90
C HIS A 193 -10.60 6.56 9.54
N LEU A 194 -10.58 6.33 10.85
CA LEU A 194 -11.78 6.16 11.65
C LEU A 194 -12.01 7.38 12.53
N HIS A 195 -13.26 7.62 12.87
CA HIS A 195 -13.64 8.60 13.88
C HIS A 195 -13.35 8.04 15.28
N ALA A 196 -12.54 8.74 16.07
CA ALA A 196 -11.99 8.23 17.33
C ALA A 196 -13.01 7.79 18.40
N GLY A 197 -14.23 8.34 18.36
CA GLY A 197 -15.27 8.00 19.34
C GLY A 197 -16.42 7.13 18.83
N THR A 198 -16.58 7.00 17.51
CA THR A 198 -17.74 6.28 16.93
C THR A 198 -17.33 5.16 15.98
N ASP A 199 -16.02 5.01 15.74
CA ASP A 199 -15.43 4.10 14.76
C ASP A 199 -16.03 4.22 13.35
N ALA A 200 -16.65 5.37 13.05
CA ALA A 200 -17.19 5.64 11.74
C ALA A 200 -16.05 5.84 10.74
N VAL A 201 -16.14 5.20 9.58
CA VAL A 201 -15.14 5.33 8.52
C VAL A 201 -15.21 6.73 7.91
N LEU A 202 -14.15 7.51 8.07
CA LEU A 202 -14.06 8.89 7.58
C LEU A 202 -13.45 8.97 6.19
N ASN A 203 -12.42 8.17 5.92
CA ASN A 203 -11.69 8.17 4.65
C ASN A 203 -10.95 6.85 4.49
N ILE A 204 -10.79 6.44 3.23
CA ILE A 204 -9.95 5.30 2.85
C ILE A 204 -9.05 5.72 1.71
N THR A 205 -7.78 5.39 1.84
CA THR A 205 -6.80 5.51 0.78
C THR A 205 -6.56 4.15 0.17
N PHE A 206 -6.77 4.03 -1.14
CA PHE A 206 -6.47 2.87 -1.93
C PHE A 206 -5.23 3.12 -2.80
N ILE A 207 -4.51 2.06 -3.10
CA ILE A 207 -3.39 2.05 -4.05
C ILE A 207 -3.69 0.99 -5.11
N ARG A 208 -3.47 1.32 -6.38
CA ARG A 208 -3.61 0.36 -7.48
C ARG A 208 -2.53 -0.72 -7.37
N ALA A 209 -2.94 -1.99 -7.49
CA ALA A 209 -2.10 -3.16 -7.29
C ALA A 209 -2.03 -4.01 -8.58
N PRO A 210 -1.24 -3.61 -9.59
CA PRO A 210 -1.00 -4.46 -10.76
C PRO A 210 -0.06 -5.61 -10.39
N SER A 211 -0.18 -6.77 -11.05
CA SER A 211 0.62 -7.98 -10.74
C SER A 211 2.14 -7.76 -10.80
N SER A 212 2.62 -6.80 -11.61
CA SER A 212 4.04 -6.49 -11.76
C SER A 212 4.59 -5.57 -10.66
N ALA A 213 3.75 -4.91 -9.86
CA ALA A 213 4.22 -3.94 -8.88
C ALA A 213 4.72 -4.61 -7.59
N LEU A 214 5.65 -3.93 -6.91
CA LEU A 214 6.00 -4.25 -5.53
C LEU A 214 5.29 -3.29 -4.58
N LEU A 215 4.57 -3.84 -3.61
CA LEU A 215 3.78 -3.08 -2.64
C LEU A 215 4.41 -3.18 -1.26
N LYS A 216 4.51 -2.02 -0.59
CA LYS A 216 4.84 -1.98 0.84
C LYS A 216 3.57 -2.23 1.61
N ILE A 217 3.46 -3.31 2.36
CA ILE A 217 2.25 -3.68 3.09
C ILE A 217 2.54 -3.90 4.57
N ASP A 218 1.54 -3.64 5.42
CA ASP A 218 1.61 -3.91 6.85
C ASP A 218 0.77 -5.18 7.11
N VAL A 219 1.43 -6.33 7.31
CA VAL A 219 0.76 -7.62 7.51
C VAL A 219 0.48 -7.85 9.00
N PRO A 220 -0.75 -8.22 9.40
CA PRO A 220 -1.06 -8.54 10.79
C PRO A 220 -0.44 -9.86 11.25
N LEU A 221 -0.10 -9.91 12.53
CA LEU A 221 0.41 -11.10 13.20
C LEU A 221 -0.68 -11.75 14.04
N VAL A 222 -0.80 -13.06 13.95
CA VAL A 222 -1.70 -13.89 14.76
C VAL A 222 -0.83 -14.77 15.66
N PHE A 223 -0.97 -14.60 16.96
CA PHE A 223 -0.23 -15.39 17.94
C PHE A 223 -1.02 -16.65 18.28
N ARG A 224 -0.37 -17.81 18.21
CA ARG A 224 -0.98 -19.12 18.54
C ARG A 224 -0.12 -19.87 19.56
N GLY A 225 -0.73 -20.79 20.30
CA GLY A 225 -0.01 -21.63 21.26
C GLY A 225 0.25 -20.93 22.60
N ASP A 226 -0.52 -19.89 22.92
CA ASP A 226 -0.51 -19.21 24.21
C ASP A 226 -0.87 -20.15 25.36
N ASP A 227 -1.84 -21.04 25.16
CA ASP A 227 -2.28 -22.01 26.17
C ASP A 227 -1.24 -23.07 26.52
N ILE A 228 -0.32 -23.38 25.59
CA ILE A 228 0.64 -24.48 25.73
C ILE A 228 2.00 -23.97 26.21
N SER A 229 2.32 -22.71 25.91
CA SER A 229 3.60 -22.05 26.18
C SER A 229 4.08 -22.26 27.63
N PRO A 230 5.32 -22.78 27.84
CA PRO A 230 5.86 -23.00 29.18
C PRO A 230 6.03 -21.69 29.95
N GLY A 231 6.40 -20.60 29.25
CA GLY A 231 6.56 -19.30 29.89
C GLY A 231 5.24 -18.74 30.43
N LEU A 232 4.15 -18.87 29.66
CA LEU A 232 2.83 -18.38 30.08
C LEU A 232 2.21 -19.25 31.17
N LYS A 233 2.36 -20.58 31.11
CA LYS A 233 1.91 -21.50 32.17
C LYS A 233 2.58 -21.23 33.53
N LYS A 234 3.81 -20.72 33.54
CA LYS A 234 4.54 -20.32 34.76
C LYS A 234 4.01 -19.02 35.38
N GLY A 235 2.94 -18.42 34.86
CA GLY A 235 2.36 -17.17 35.37
C GLY A 235 3.00 -15.90 34.83
N SER A 236 3.80 -16.00 33.75
CA SER A 236 4.31 -14.83 33.03
C SER A 236 3.27 -14.27 32.06
N TYR A 237 3.52 -13.10 31.49
CA TYR A 237 2.62 -12.48 30.51
C TYR A 237 3.29 -12.29 29.14
N LEU A 238 2.48 -12.42 28.09
CA LEU A 238 2.89 -12.14 26.72
C LEU A 238 2.94 -10.62 26.52
N ASN A 239 4.12 -10.11 26.17
CA ASN A 239 4.29 -8.73 25.75
C ASN A 239 4.40 -8.66 24.22
N ILE A 240 3.32 -8.19 23.58
CA ILE A 240 3.25 -7.96 22.15
C ILE A 240 3.84 -6.58 21.83
N ILE A 241 5.05 -6.55 21.28
CA ILE A 241 5.75 -5.31 20.90
C ILE A 241 5.18 -4.80 19.57
N LYS A 242 4.84 -5.72 18.66
CA LYS A 242 4.24 -5.40 17.36
C LYS A 242 3.09 -6.33 17.02
N ARG A 243 2.01 -5.73 16.51
CA ARG A 243 0.87 -6.45 15.94
C ARG A 243 0.91 -6.58 14.43
N THR A 244 1.76 -5.78 13.77
CA THR A 244 1.89 -5.75 12.31
C THR A 244 3.36 -5.58 11.92
N VAL A 245 3.77 -6.21 10.82
CA VAL A 245 5.14 -6.12 10.28
C VAL A 245 5.09 -5.61 8.84
N LYS A 246 6.07 -4.77 8.47
CA LYS A 246 6.13 -4.13 7.16
C LYS A 246 6.94 -4.98 6.19
N PHE A 247 6.30 -5.43 5.13
CA PHE A 247 6.92 -6.19 4.05
C PHE A 247 6.85 -5.43 2.73
N LEU A 248 7.81 -5.70 1.85
CA LEU A 248 7.74 -5.39 0.43
C LEU A 248 7.46 -6.70 -0.30
N CYS A 249 6.33 -6.78 -0.99
CA CYS A 249 5.92 -8.01 -1.68
C CYS A 249 5.10 -7.73 -2.95
N PRO A 250 5.09 -8.68 -3.90
CA PRO A 250 4.18 -8.64 -5.03
C PRO A 250 2.72 -8.83 -4.56
N PRO A 251 1.73 -8.21 -5.24
CA PRO A 251 0.32 -8.33 -4.86
C PRO A 251 -0.21 -9.76 -4.88
N ASP A 252 0.30 -10.61 -5.77
CA ASP A 252 -0.24 -11.96 -5.95
C ASP A 252 0.08 -12.92 -4.77
N VAL A 253 1.05 -12.57 -3.91
CA VAL A 253 1.49 -13.41 -2.76
C VAL A 253 1.29 -12.69 -1.42
N ILE A 254 0.33 -11.78 -1.31
CA ILE A 254 0.10 -11.07 -0.05
C ILE A 254 -0.55 -12.01 0.98
N PRO A 255 0.13 -12.38 2.08
CA PRO A 255 -0.50 -13.18 3.11
C PRO A 255 -1.56 -12.35 3.86
N PRO A 256 -2.72 -12.94 4.20
CA PRO A 256 -3.74 -12.25 4.99
C PRO A 256 -3.24 -11.95 6.41
N TYR A 257 -2.45 -12.87 6.99
CA TYR A 257 -1.80 -12.77 8.30
C TYR A 257 -0.56 -13.67 8.35
N ILE A 258 0.25 -13.51 9.39
CA ILE A 258 1.39 -14.39 9.69
C ILE A 258 1.17 -15.02 11.06
N ASP A 259 1.22 -16.35 11.12
CA ASP A 259 1.14 -17.09 12.38
C ASP A 259 2.48 -17.03 13.11
N VAL A 260 2.42 -16.64 14.39
CA VAL A 260 3.54 -16.60 15.33
C VAL A 260 3.29 -17.64 16.40
N ASP A 261 4.13 -18.68 16.42
CA ASP A 261 4.02 -19.78 17.37
C ASP A 261 4.69 -19.42 18.70
N LEU A 262 3.94 -19.53 19.79
CA LEU A 262 4.39 -19.26 21.16
C LEU A 262 4.61 -20.55 21.97
N SER A 263 4.31 -21.72 21.40
CA SER A 263 4.22 -23.00 22.12
C SER A 263 5.53 -23.40 22.81
N GLU A 264 6.67 -23.06 22.22
CA GLU A 264 8.01 -23.42 22.73
C GLU A 264 8.68 -22.29 23.55
N LEU A 265 8.02 -21.13 23.68
CA LEU A 265 8.64 -19.93 24.23
C LEU A 265 8.64 -19.95 25.76
N ASP A 266 9.82 -19.82 26.38
CA ASP A 266 9.97 -19.72 27.85
C ASP A 266 10.12 -18.26 28.33
N VAL A 267 10.09 -18.06 29.66
CA VAL A 267 10.21 -16.75 30.29
C VAL A 267 11.52 -16.06 29.89
N GLY A 268 11.42 -14.80 29.44
CA GLY A 268 12.56 -14.00 29.01
C GLY A 268 12.96 -14.20 27.54
N GLN A 269 12.42 -15.22 26.87
CA GLN A 269 12.65 -15.41 25.44
C GLN A 269 11.78 -14.45 24.59
N LYS A 270 12.27 -14.18 23.38
CA LYS A 270 11.67 -13.26 22.41
C LYS A 270 11.70 -13.88 21.02
N ILE A 271 10.70 -13.54 20.22
CA ILE A 271 10.66 -13.88 18.78
C ILE A 271 11.04 -12.60 18.02
N VAL A 272 12.00 -12.71 17.09
CA VAL A 272 12.42 -11.57 16.25
C VAL A 272 11.76 -11.63 14.87
N MET A 273 11.91 -10.57 14.08
CA MET A 273 11.29 -10.51 12.74
C MET A 273 11.81 -11.59 11.78
N GLY A 274 13.06 -12.01 11.94
CA GLY A 274 13.64 -13.07 11.11
C GLY A 274 13.06 -14.46 11.31
N ASP A 275 12.54 -14.73 12.50
CA ASP A 275 12.01 -16.05 12.87
C ASP A 275 10.59 -16.28 12.31
N LEU A 276 10.00 -15.26 11.67
CA LEU A 276 8.66 -15.32 11.11
C LEU A 276 8.62 -16.23 9.89
N LYS A 277 7.70 -17.20 9.90
CA LYS A 277 7.43 -18.08 8.76
C LYS A 277 6.71 -17.30 7.65
N VAL A 278 7.46 -16.84 6.66
CA VAL A 278 6.95 -16.05 5.52
C VAL A 278 7.40 -16.63 4.19
N HIS A 279 6.67 -16.30 3.13
CA HIS A 279 7.05 -16.70 1.76
C HIS A 279 8.38 -16.03 1.36
N PRO A 280 9.28 -16.71 0.60
CA PRO A 280 10.57 -16.15 0.19
C PRO A 280 10.47 -14.85 -0.66
N ALA A 281 9.33 -14.64 -1.32
CA ALA A 281 9.04 -13.43 -2.09
C ALA A 281 8.82 -12.17 -1.23
N LEU A 282 8.56 -12.32 0.08
CA LEU A 282 8.36 -11.20 0.99
C LEU A 282 9.71 -10.70 1.50
N LYS A 283 10.00 -9.43 1.23
CA LYS A 283 11.21 -8.76 1.73
C LYS A 283 10.88 -7.93 2.97
N LEU A 284 11.57 -8.17 4.07
CA LEU A 284 11.46 -7.35 5.27
C LEU A 284 12.05 -5.94 5.00
N LEU A 285 11.31 -4.91 5.38
CA LEU A 285 11.77 -3.52 5.28
C LEU A 285 12.56 -3.06 6.51
N LYS A 286 12.47 -3.82 7.60
CA LYS A 286 13.06 -3.52 8.90
C LYS A 286 14.14 -4.56 9.22
N PRO A 287 15.08 -4.25 10.14
CA PRO A 287 16.12 -5.18 10.52
C PRO A 287 15.53 -6.44 11.16
N THR A 288 16.15 -7.57 10.85
CA THR A 288 15.75 -8.93 11.24
C THR A 288 15.74 -9.13 12.75
N ASP A 289 16.62 -8.44 13.49
CA ASP A 289 16.82 -8.62 14.94
C ASP A 289 15.77 -7.91 15.81
N GLU A 290 14.85 -7.16 15.19
CA GLU A 290 13.87 -6.40 15.94
C GLU A 290 12.82 -7.35 16.56
N PRO A 291 12.56 -7.25 17.87
CA PRO A 291 11.66 -8.18 18.54
C PRO A 291 10.18 -7.87 18.21
N VAL A 292 9.42 -8.94 17.99
CA VAL A 292 8.00 -8.90 17.66
C VAL A 292 7.16 -9.11 18.92
N CYS A 293 7.52 -10.12 19.71
CA CYS A 293 6.92 -10.41 21.01
C CYS A 293 7.97 -11.00 21.96
N LYS A 294 7.69 -10.92 23.26
CA LYS A 294 8.50 -11.54 24.30
C LYS A 294 7.62 -12.00 25.47
N ILE A 295 8.04 -13.04 26.18
CA ILE A 295 7.39 -13.43 27.43
C ILE A 295 8.13 -12.72 28.56
N ALA A 296 7.42 -11.83 29.26
CA ALA A 296 7.97 -11.09 30.37
C ALA A 296 7.49 -11.71 31.69
N GLY A 297 8.43 -11.90 32.64
CA GLY A 297 8.12 -12.45 33.96
C GLY A 297 7.11 -11.60 34.72
N ALA A 298 6.37 -12.26 35.63
CA ALA A 298 5.42 -11.58 36.51
C ALA A 298 6.11 -10.47 37.31
N ARG A 299 5.49 -9.28 37.35
CA ARG A 299 5.87 -8.27 38.34
C ARG A 299 5.46 -8.81 39.70
N VAL A 300 6.42 -9.03 40.60
CA VAL A 300 6.12 -9.22 42.02
C VAL A 300 5.44 -7.94 42.50
N SER A 301 4.11 -7.96 42.62
CA SER A 301 3.41 -6.92 43.37
C SER A 301 3.86 -7.06 44.82
N GLU A 302 4.49 -6.02 45.37
CA GLU A 302 4.84 -5.95 46.79
C GLU A 302 3.65 -6.43 47.62
N GLN A 303 3.82 -7.56 48.28
CA GLN A 303 2.86 -8.04 49.26
C GLN A 303 2.63 -6.91 50.26
N ARG A 304 1.38 -6.49 50.41
CA ARG A 304 0.95 -5.72 51.58
C ARG A 304 1.41 -6.52 52.81
N LYS A 305 2.47 -6.05 53.47
CA LYS A 305 2.84 -6.53 54.81
C LYS A 305 1.61 -6.34 55.69
N SER A 306 0.90 -7.43 55.97
CA SER A 306 -0.08 -7.46 57.04
C SER A 306 0.67 -7.16 58.34
N LYS A 307 0.33 -6.02 58.95
CA LYS A 307 0.72 -5.67 60.32
C LYS A 307 0.12 -6.62 61.32
#